data_AF-K1U639-F1
#
_entry.id   AF-K1U639-F1
#
_cell.length_a   1.000
_cell.length_b   1.000
_cell.length_c   1.000
_cell.angle_alpha   90.00
_cell.angle_beta   90.00
_cell.angle_gamma   90.00
#
_symmetry.space_group_name_H-M   'P 1'
#
loop_
_entity.id
_entity.type
_entity.pdbx_description
1 polymer ?
#
loop_
_entity_poly.entity_id
_entity_poly.type
_entity_poly.pdbx_seq_one_letter_code
_entity_poly.pdbx_strand_id
1 'polypeptide(L)' 'MLPFALSNGICSLNPKVDRLAFSALMEVDKDGRRYGAKFAKSVICSKARMTYNKVNKILAGDKGLREEYAFLVETAET' A
#
# COMPACT_ATOMS: atom_id res chain seq x y z
N MET A 1 19.50 -7.61 -12.44
CA MET A 1 18.85 -6.50 -11.70
C MET A 1 18.69 -5.33 -12.66
N LEU A 2 17.61 -4.54 -12.54
CA LEU A 2 17.37 -3.40 -13.43
C LEU A 2 18.35 -2.24 -13.15
N PRO A 3 18.63 -1.37 -14.14
CA PRO A 3 19.30 -0.09 -13.92
C PRO A 3 18.60 0.78 -12.87
N PHE A 4 19.37 1.57 -12.13
CA PHE A 4 18.87 2.42 -11.05
C PHE A 4 17.72 3.34 -11.49
N ALA A 5 17.82 3.91 -12.69
CA ALA A 5 16.78 4.77 -13.26
C ALA A 5 15.42 4.04 -13.40
N LEU A 6 15.44 2.74 -13.72
CA LEU A 6 14.23 1.93 -13.82
C LEU A 6 13.78 1.46 -12.44
N SER A 7 14.67 0.89 -11.62
CA SER A 7 14.31 0.32 -10.31
C SER A 7 13.80 1.37 -9.33
N ASN A 8 14.44 2.53 -9.25
CA ASN A 8 14.12 3.58 -8.28
C ASN A 8 13.17 4.64 -8.86
N GLY A 9 13.07 4.70 -10.19
CA GLY A 9 12.21 5.64 -10.90
C GLY A 9 10.87 5.01 -11.30
N ILE A 10 10.82 4.45 -12.51
CA ILE A 10 9.57 4.08 -13.19
C ILE A 10 8.95 2.81 -12.61
N CYS A 11 9.76 1.82 -12.21
CA CYS A 11 9.26 0.57 -11.63
C CYS A 11 8.99 0.68 -10.12
N SER A 12 9.50 1.71 -9.44
CA SER A 12 9.18 1.99 -8.05
C SER A 12 7.78 2.59 -7.92
N LEU A 13 7.01 2.08 -6.97
CA LEU A 13 5.69 2.58 -6.62
C LEU A 13 5.79 3.84 -5.73
N ASN A 14 6.44 4.86 -6.26
CA ASN A 14 6.63 6.14 -5.56
C ASN A 14 5.26 6.77 -5.22
N PRO A 15 5.14 7.43 -4.06
CA PRO A 15 3.86 7.99 -3.64
C PRO A 15 3.47 9.21 -4.48
N LYS A 16 2.17 9.47 -4.56
CA LYS A 16 1.55 10.66 -5.19
C LYS A 16 1.85 10.82 -6.69
N VAL A 17 2.16 9.73 -7.38
CA VAL A 17 2.38 9.68 -8.82
C VAL A 17 1.76 8.41 -9.39
N ASP A 18 1.20 8.52 -10.60
CA ASP A 18 0.63 7.36 -11.29
C ASP A 18 1.73 6.37 -11.70
N ARG A 19 1.42 5.08 -11.53
CA ARG A 19 2.30 3.97 -11.86
C ARG A 19 1.52 2.85 -12.51
N LEU A 20 2.10 2.30 -13.57
CA LEU A 20 1.65 1.05 -14.15
C LEU A 20 1.99 -0.10 -13.20
N ALA A 21 1.01 -0.96 -12.96
CA ALA A 21 1.17 -2.14 -12.14
C ALA A 21 0.49 -3.35 -12.78
N PHE A 22 0.85 -4.53 -12.30
CA PHE A 22 0.09 -5.75 -12.52
C PHE A 22 -0.46 -6.18 -11.17
N SER A 23 -1.76 -6.03 -10.98
CA SER A 23 -2.43 -6.22 -9.70
C SER A 23 -3.03 -7.62 -9.60
N ALA A 24 -2.89 -8.21 -8.41
CA ALA A 24 -3.66 -9.36 -7.97
C ALA A 24 -4.76 -8.87 -7.01
N LEU A 25 -6.00 -8.97 -7.45
CA LEU A 25 -7.19 -8.65 -6.65
C LEU A 25 -7.67 -9.97 -6.03
N MET A 26 -7.68 -10.08 -4.71
CA MET A 26 -7.98 -11.32 -4.00
C MET A 26 -9.13 -11.10 -3.02
N GLU A 27 -9.97 -12.12 -2.89
CA GLU A 27 -11.05 -12.16 -1.91
C GLU A 27 -10.73 -13.21 -0.85
N VAL A 28 -10.77 -12.79 0.42
CA VAL A 28 -10.31 -13.57 1.58
C VAL A 28 -11.39 -13.49 2.66
N ASP A 29 -11.68 -14.62 3.31
CA ASP A 29 -12.66 -14.67 4.41
C ASP A 29 -12.02 -14.28 5.75
N LYS A 30 -12.84 -14.20 6.80
CA LYS A 30 -12.38 -13.85 8.16
C LYS A 30 -11.36 -14.83 8.76
N ASP A 31 -11.30 -16.06 8.25
CA ASP A 31 -10.36 -17.08 8.69
C ASP A 31 -9.07 -17.06 7.84
N GLY A 32 -8.96 -16.13 6.89
CA GLY A 32 -7.82 -16.01 5.99
C GLY A 32 -7.87 -16.94 4.77
N ARG A 33 -8.99 -17.62 4.51
CA ARG A 33 -9.12 -18.49 3.33
C ARG A 33 -9.48 -17.68 2.10
N ARG A 34 -8.73 -17.90 1.02
CA ARG A 34 -8.97 -17.28 -0.29
C ARG A 34 -10.05 -18.04 -1.06
N TYR A 35 -11.06 -17.33 -1.56
CA TYR A 35 -12.11 -17.91 -2.41
C TYR A 35 -12.12 -17.33 -3.84
N GLY A 36 -11.37 -16.26 -4.11
CA GLY A 36 -11.28 -15.66 -5.45
C GLY A 36 -9.95 -14.95 -5.71
N ALA A 37 -9.55 -14.91 -6.99
CA ALA A 37 -8.43 -14.09 -7.46
C ALA A 37 -8.64 -13.63 -8.91
N LYS A 38 -8.35 -12.37 -9.18
CA LYS A 38 -8.33 -11.78 -10.53
C LYS A 38 -7.03 -11.02 -10.74
N PHE A 39 -6.42 -11.22 -11.91
CA PHE A 39 -5.19 -10.54 -12.31
C PHE A 39 -5.49 -9.53 -13.42
N ALA A 40 -4.94 -8.33 -13.30
CA ALA A 40 -5.17 -7.27 -14.28
C ALA A 40 -3.98 -6.30 -14.36
N LYS A 41 -3.73 -5.77 -15.55
CA LYS A 41 -2.92 -4.56 -15.72
C LYS A 41 -3.69 -3.38 -15.16
N SER A 42 -3.03 -2.53 -14.38
CA SER A 42 -3.67 -1.44 -13.65
C SER A 42 -2.81 -0.18 -13.65
N VAL A 43 -3.45 0.93 -13.30
CA VAL A 43 -2.79 2.18 -12.93
C VAL A 43 -3.10 2.43 -11.46
N ILE A 44 -2.08 2.70 -10.66
CA ILE A 44 -2.23 3.01 -9.24
C ILE A 44 -1.51 4.31 -8.89
N CYS A 45 -1.95 4.98 -7.83
CA CYS A 45 -1.27 6.11 -7.23
C CYS A 45 -1.13 5.84 -5.72
N SER A 46 0.08 5.49 -5.27
CA SER A 46 0.32 5.19 -3.85
C SER A 46 0.09 6.45 -3.01
N LYS A 47 -0.81 6.39 -2.02
CA LYS A 47 -1.13 7.58 -1.20
C LYS A 47 0.03 8.02 -0.31
N ALA A 48 0.86 7.09 0.17
CA ALA A 48 2.01 7.40 1.02
C ALA A 48 3.10 6.32 0.97
N ARG A 49 4.33 6.75 1.26
CA ARG A 49 5.46 5.86 1.54
C ARG A 49 5.58 5.69 3.05
N MET A 50 5.41 4.46 3.52
CA MET A 50 5.44 4.14 4.93
C MET A 50 6.69 3.33 5.30
N THR A 51 7.00 3.32 6.59
CA THR A 51 7.98 2.40 7.19
C THR A 51 7.26 1.53 8.22
N TYR A 52 7.77 0.32 8.46
CA TYR A 52 7.22 -0.58 9.47
C TYR A 52 7.11 0.09 10.84
N ASN A 53 8.11 0.87 11.25
CA ASN A 53 8.10 1.59 12.52
C ASN A 53 6.95 2.59 12.63
N LYS A 54 6.64 3.35 11.55
CA LYS A 54 5.52 4.29 11.55
C LYS A 54 4.19 3.55 11.65
N VAL A 55 4.01 2.47 10.88
CA VAL A 55 2.77 1.67 10.90
C VAL A 55 2.53 1.06 12.27
N ASN A 56 3.55 0.46 12.89
CA ASN A 56 3.42 -0.15 14.21
C ASN A 56 3.02 0.88 15.28
N LYS A 57 3.58 2.10 15.23
CA LYS A 57 3.20 3.18 16.15
C LYS A 57 1.77 3.65 15.95
N ILE A 58 1.31 3.75 14.70
CA ILE A 58 -0.08 4.10 14.37
C ILE A 58 -1.06 3.07 14.98
N LEU A 59 -0.76 1.77 14.81
CA LEU A 59 -1.56 0.69 15.38
C LEU A 59 -1.50 0.65 16.91
N ALA A 60 -0.39 1.08 17.52
CA ALA A 60 -0.23 1.20 18.97
C ALA A 60 -0.88 2.47 19.58
N GLY A 61 -1.52 3.33 18.77
CA GLY A 61 -2.25 4.50 19.27
C GLY A 61 -1.45 5.81 19.36
N ASP A 62 -0.32 5.93 18.66
CA ASP A 62 0.45 7.19 18.61
C ASP A 62 -0.40 8.33 18.01
N LYS A 63 -0.79 9.30 18.87
CA LYS A 63 -1.72 10.38 18.49
C LYS A 63 -1.19 11.24 17.35
N GLY A 64 0.09 11.62 17.40
CA GLY A 64 0.69 12.51 16.41
C GLY A 64 0.74 11.87 15.02
N LEU A 65 1.16 10.61 14.95
CA LEU A 65 1.17 9.88 13.68
C LEU A 65 -0.24 9.56 13.18
N ARG A 66 -1.20 9.28 14.08
CA ARG A 66 -2.59 9.05 13.69
C ARG A 66 -3.27 10.30 13.12
N GLU A 67 -2.95 11.48 13.66
CA GLU A 67 -3.38 12.76 13.08
C GLU A 67 -2.70 13.02 11.72
N GLU A 68 -1.38 12.82 11.61
CA GLU A 68 -0.63 13.02 10.36
C GLU A 68 -1.13 12.10 9.23
N TYR A 69 -1.48 10.85 9.55
CA TYR A 69 -1.93 9.83 8.60
C TYR A 69 -3.41 9.48 8.77
N ALA A 70 -4.26 10.44 9.14
CA ALA A 70 -5.69 10.21 9.38
C ALA A 70 -6.37 9.44 8.24
N PHE A 71 -6.03 9.75 6.99
CA PHE A 71 -6.55 9.08 5.79
C PHE A 71 -6.22 7.57 5.70
N LEU A 72 -5.22 7.07 6.44
CA LEU A 72 -4.88 5.63 6.52
C LEU A 72 -5.56 4.96 7.70
N VAL A 73 -5.67 5.66 8.84
CA VAL A 73 -6.25 5.12 10.07
C VAL A 73 -7.66 4.62 9.82
N GLU A 74 -8.47 5.42 9.10
CA GLU A 74 -9.83 5.05 8.73
C GLU A 74 -9.90 3.73 7.95
N THR A 75 -8.93 3.47 7.06
CA THR A 75 -8.90 2.25 6.23
C THR A 75 -8.34 1.03 6.98
N ALA A 76 -7.46 1.24 7.96
CA ALA A 76 -6.81 0.15 8.70
C ALA A 76 -7.69 -0.43 9.82
N GLU A 77 -8.74 0.29 10.22
CA GLU A 77 -9.65 -0.09 11.31
C GLU A 77 -11.00 -0.62 10.81
N THR A 78 -11.21 -0.65 9.49
CA THR A 78 -12.38 -1.30 8.84
C THR A 78 -12.06 -2.75 8.50
#